data_AF-A0A0F3GW62-F1
#
_entry.id   AF-A0A0F3GW62-F1
#
_cell.length_a   1.000
_cell.length_b   1.000
_cell.length_c   1.000
_cell.angle_alpha   90.00
_cell.angle_beta   90.00
_cell.angle_gamma   90.00
#
_symmetry.space_group_name_H-M   'P 1'
#
loop_
_entity.id
_entity.type
_entity.pdbx_description
1 polymer ?
#
loop_
_entity_poly.entity_id
_entity_poly.type
_entity_poly.pdbx_seq_one_letter_code
_entity_poly.pdbx_strand_id
1 'polypeptide(L)'
;MSKIDAVVLAGGQNTRFPTLKGFIMVGGEAIIDRNISILRGCFGQCLISTNSPEVYFSRRARLIGDVTDTRGPATGILSSLLATGAEDVFVVACDMPLVKKGLVEFIARNQSGYDAVVAVYGGMVQPLPGIYNRRAIP
;
A
#
# COMPACT_ATOMS: atom_id res chain seq x y z
N MET A 1 11.05 -12.31 13.20
CA MET A 1 10.38 -11.94 11.94
C MET A 1 11.07 -10.70 11.42
N SER A 2 11.39 -10.63 10.11
CA SER A 2 11.86 -9.38 9.50
C SER A 2 10.81 -8.28 9.73
N LYS A 3 11.27 -7.04 9.86
CA LYS A 3 10.37 -5.91 10.06
C LYS A 3 9.62 -5.65 8.74
N ILE A 4 8.28 -5.73 8.79
CA ILE A 4 7.39 -5.41 7.67
C ILE A 4 6.65 -4.11 7.98
N ASP A 5 6.78 -3.14 7.08
CA ASP A 5 6.01 -1.90 7.14
C ASP A 5 4.87 -1.95 6.12
N ALA A 6 3.69 -1.45 6.48
CA ALA A 6 2.56 -1.42 5.57
C ALA A 6 2.34 -0.04 4.97
N VAL A 7 1.94 0.02 3.71
CA VAL A 7 1.67 1.28 3.00
C VAL A 7 0.40 1.19 2.19
N VAL A 8 -0.47 2.19 2.35
CA VAL A 8 -1.56 2.44 1.41
C VAL A 8 -1.06 3.39 0.33
N LEU A 9 -1.06 2.95 -0.92
CA LEU A 9 -0.76 3.77 -2.08
C LEU A 9 -1.99 4.62 -2.43
N ALA A 10 -1.94 5.89 -2.03
CA ALA A 10 -2.96 6.90 -2.19
C ALA A 10 -2.50 8.03 -3.13
N GLY A 11 -1.72 7.66 -4.14
CA GLY A 11 -1.28 8.50 -5.23
C GLY A 11 -2.11 8.29 -6.51
N GLY A 12 -1.94 9.20 -7.47
CA GLY A 12 -2.64 9.20 -8.75
C GLY A 12 -3.38 10.51 -8.99
N GLN A 13 -3.41 10.95 -10.25
CA GLN A 13 -4.00 12.25 -10.60
C GLN A 13 -5.53 12.26 -10.66
N ASN A 14 -6.20 11.12 -10.44
CA ASN A 14 -7.66 11.00 -10.57
C ASN A 14 -8.20 11.55 -11.92
N THR A 15 -7.41 11.50 -12.99
CA THR A 15 -7.70 12.16 -14.28
C THR A 15 -8.90 11.56 -15.02
N ARG A 16 -9.13 10.26 -14.86
CA ARG A 16 -10.28 9.56 -15.48
C ARG A 16 -11.53 9.60 -14.60
N PHE A 17 -11.36 9.79 -13.29
CA PHE A 17 -12.44 9.80 -12.33
C PHE A 17 -12.06 10.77 -11.19
N PRO A 18 -12.51 12.03 -11.25
CA PRO A 18 -12.07 13.12 -10.36
C PRO A 18 -12.72 13.00 -8.98
N THR A 19 -12.49 11.87 -8.33
CA THR A 19 -12.98 11.55 -6.99
C THR A 19 -11.82 10.99 -6.20
N LEU A 20 -11.74 11.36 -4.92
CA LEU A 20 -10.81 10.74 -3.99
C LEU A 20 -11.28 9.30 -3.73
N LYS A 21 -10.85 8.36 -4.57
CA LYS A 21 -11.35 6.98 -4.55
C LYS A 21 -11.24 6.31 -3.18
N GLY A 22 -10.16 6.58 -2.44
CA GLY A 22 -9.98 6.05 -1.08
C GLY A 22 -11.05 6.52 -0.08
N PHE A 23 -11.72 7.64 -0.34
CA PHE A 23 -12.79 8.20 0.49
C PHE A 23 -14.17 7.69 0.13
N ILE A 24 -14.29 6.87 -0.92
CA ILE A 24 -15.56 6.22 -1.25
C ILE A 24 -16.00 5.38 -0.05
N MET A 25 -17.27 5.53 0.34
CA MET A 25 -17.87 4.79 1.43
C MET A 25 -18.39 3.44 0.93
N VAL A 26 -17.92 2.35 1.52
CA VAL A 26 -18.40 0.99 1.22
C VAL A 26 -18.81 0.35 2.53
N GLY A 27 -20.11 0.09 2.74
CA GLY A 27 -20.60 -0.49 4.00
C GLY A 27 -20.38 0.43 5.21
N GLY A 28 -20.54 1.73 5.05
CA GLY A 28 -20.48 2.71 6.15
C GLY A 28 -19.09 3.19 6.55
N GLU A 29 -18.03 2.75 5.85
CA GLU A 29 -16.64 3.10 6.14
C GLU A 29 -15.91 3.47 4.84
N ALA A 30 -15.00 4.44 4.90
CA ALA A 30 -14.17 4.81 3.75
C ALA A 30 -13.17 3.68 3.45
N ILE A 31 -12.92 3.41 2.17
CA ILE A 31 -12.02 2.33 1.75
C ILE A 31 -10.62 2.48 2.39
N ILE A 32 -10.06 3.69 2.40
CA ILE A 32 -8.74 3.93 2.95
C ILE A 32 -8.70 3.69 4.47
N ASP A 33 -9.74 4.11 5.19
CA ASP A 33 -9.80 3.98 6.65
C ASP A 33 -9.90 2.51 7.04
N ARG A 34 -10.69 1.72 6.29
CA ARG A 34 -10.72 0.25 6.40
C ARG A 34 -9.36 -0.37 6.16
N ASN A 35 -8.70 0.00 5.07
CA ASN A 35 -7.41 -0.59 4.71
C ASN A 35 -6.34 -0.26 5.75
N ILE A 36 -6.31 0.97 6.27
CA ILE A 36 -5.42 1.37 7.37
C ILE A 36 -5.71 0.52 8.62
N SER A 37 -6.99 0.33 8.97
CA SER A 37 -7.39 -0.48 10.12
C SER A 37 -6.90 -1.93 10.00
N ILE A 38 -7.13 -2.57 8.84
CA ILE A 38 -6.67 -3.94 8.55
C ILE A 38 -5.14 -4.02 8.64
N LEU A 39 -4.42 -3.09 8.01
CA LEU A 39 -2.96 -3.11 7.98
C LEU A 39 -2.34 -2.89 9.37
N ARG A 40 -2.88 -1.95 10.17
CA ARG A 40 -2.45 -1.77 11.57
C ARG A 40 -2.73 -2.98 12.44
N GLY A 41 -3.76 -3.77 12.10
CA GLY A 41 -4.06 -5.04 12.78
C GLY A 41 -3.14 -6.21 12.39
N CYS A 42 -2.32 -6.05 11.34
CA CYS A 42 -1.38 -7.06 10.85
C CYS A 42 0.08 -6.66 11.07
N PHE A 43 0.38 -5.35 11.09
CA PHE A 43 1.74 -4.80 11.08
C PHE A 43 1.87 -3.69 12.11
N GLY A 44 3.09 -3.49 12.63
CA GLY A 44 3.36 -2.48 13.66
C GLY A 44 3.20 -1.03 13.20
N GLN A 45 3.21 -0.78 11.88
CA GLN A 45 2.98 0.54 11.31
C GLN A 45 2.27 0.49 9.96
N CYS A 46 1.47 1.53 9.69
CA CYS A 46 0.83 1.77 8.41
C CYS A 46 1.06 3.22 7.99
N LEU A 47 1.65 3.41 6.81
CA LEU A 47 1.94 4.68 6.18
C LEU A 47 0.99 4.91 5.00
N ILE A 48 0.96 6.13 4.49
CA ILE A 48 0.22 6.49 3.27
C ILE A 48 1.20 7.12 2.28
N SER A 49 1.32 6.53 1.09
CA SER A 49 2.06 7.12 -0.01
C SER A 49 1.13 8.05 -0.80
N THR A 50 1.43 9.35 -0.82
CA THR A 50 0.61 10.37 -1.47
C THR A 50 1.41 11.65 -1.78
N ASN A 51 1.06 12.32 -2.88
CA ASN A 51 1.58 13.65 -3.23
C ASN A 51 0.60 14.78 -2.86
N SER A 52 -0.48 14.47 -2.15
CA SER A 52 -1.50 15.42 -1.68
C SER A 52 -1.69 15.25 -0.16
N PRO A 53 -0.66 15.54 0.65
CA PRO A 53 -0.68 15.26 2.09
C PRO A 53 -1.82 15.95 2.83
N GLU A 54 -2.26 17.12 2.38
CA GLU A 54 -3.40 17.89 2.89
C GLU A 54 -4.73 17.14 2.82
N VAL A 55 -4.84 16.14 1.95
CA VAL A 55 -6.04 15.28 1.88
C VAL A 55 -6.04 14.23 2.99
N TYR A 56 -4.85 13.71 3.34
CA TYR A 56 -4.70 12.51 4.16
C TYR A 56 -4.20 12.77 5.59
N PHE A 57 -3.75 13.99 5.92
CA PHE A 57 -3.15 14.32 7.23
C PHE A 57 -4.02 13.93 8.44
N SER A 58 -5.35 14.02 8.30
CA SER A 58 -6.31 13.69 9.36
C SER A 58 -6.30 12.21 9.78
N ARG A 59 -5.70 11.30 9.00
CA ARG A 59 -5.64 9.85 9.28
C ARG A 59 -4.56 9.45 10.29
N ARG A 60 -3.74 10.41 10.74
CA ARG A 60 -2.64 10.20 11.70
C ARG A 60 -1.70 9.05 11.29
N ALA A 61 -1.49 8.89 9.99
CA ALA A 61 -0.50 7.99 9.42
C ALA A 61 0.69 8.82 8.93
N ARG A 62 1.89 8.25 8.95
CA ARG A 62 3.04 8.90 8.31
C ARG A 62 2.78 8.99 6.80
N LEU A 63 2.95 10.18 6.24
CA LEU A 63 2.75 10.45 4.82
C LEU A 63 4.10 10.43 4.10
N ILE A 64 4.15 9.82 2.92
CA ILE A 64 5.35 9.72 2.08
C ILE A 64 5.00 10.21 0.66
N GLY A 65 5.75 11.18 0.16
CA GLY A 65 5.67 11.60 -1.25
C GLY A 65 6.49 10.71 -2.18
N ASP A 66 6.20 10.77 -3.47
CA ASP A 66 7.01 10.09 -4.47
C ASP A 66 8.42 10.70 -4.53
N VAL A 67 9.44 9.85 -4.67
CA VAL A 67 10.86 10.26 -4.83
C VAL A 67 11.18 10.74 -6.25
N THR A 68 10.28 10.55 -7.21
CA THR A 68 10.42 11.00 -8.59
C THR A 68 9.10 11.57 -9.11
N ASP A 69 9.16 12.35 -10.18
CA ASP A 69 7.96 12.91 -10.83
C ASP A 69 7.19 11.88 -11.67
N THR A 70 7.81 10.73 -11.96
CA THR A 70 7.16 9.63 -12.69
C THR A 70 6.04 9.05 -11.84
N ARG A 71 4.81 9.09 -12.35
CA ARG A 71 3.64 8.66 -11.59
C ARG A 71 3.31 7.19 -11.87
N GLY A 72 3.04 6.45 -10.80
CA GLY A 72 2.52 5.09 -10.89
C GLY A 72 2.74 4.28 -9.60
N PRO A 73 2.11 3.11 -9.49
CA PRO A 73 2.28 2.22 -8.33
C PRO A 73 3.74 1.86 -8.04
N ALA A 74 4.54 1.63 -9.08
CA ALA A 74 5.96 1.31 -8.93
C ALA A 74 6.75 2.43 -8.23
N THR A 75 6.48 3.71 -8.57
CA THR A 75 7.10 4.85 -7.88
C THR A 75 6.67 4.90 -6.42
N GLY A 76 5.40 4.64 -6.13
CA GLY A 76 4.92 4.58 -4.74
C GLY A 76 5.59 3.47 -3.93
N ILE A 77 5.79 2.29 -4.54
CA ILE A 77 6.53 1.16 -3.93
C ILE A 77 7.99 1.56 -3.68
N LEU A 78 8.69 2.08 -4.69
CA LEU A 78 10.08 2.52 -4.57
C LEU A 78 10.24 3.57 -3.46
N SER A 79 9.39 4.59 -3.47
CA SER A 79 9.42 5.68 -2.49
C SER A 79 9.17 5.16 -1.07
N SER A 80 8.29 4.18 -0.93
CA SER A 80 8.01 3.51 0.34
C SER A 80 9.18 2.68 0.84
N LEU A 81 9.81 1.89 -0.02
CA LEU A 81 11.00 1.09 0.31
C LEU A 81 12.18 1.99 0.72
N LEU A 82 12.35 3.14 0.07
CA LEU A 82 13.40 4.11 0.41
C LEU A 82 13.10 4.88 1.71
N ALA A 83 11.85 5.26 1.95
CA ALA A 83 11.45 6.05 3.11
C ALA A 83 11.26 5.24 4.40
N THR A 84 11.05 3.93 4.27
CA THR A 84 10.98 2.99 5.40
C THR A 84 12.36 2.42 5.71
N GLY A 85 12.58 2.08 6.98
CA GLY A 85 13.75 1.32 7.44
C GLY A 85 13.47 -0.18 7.54
N ALA A 86 12.37 -0.64 6.95
CA ALA A 86 11.99 -2.04 6.93
C ALA A 86 12.68 -2.80 5.80
N GLU A 87 12.85 -4.11 6.00
CA GLU A 87 13.35 -5.00 4.96
C GLU A 87 12.28 -5.27 3.90
N ASP A 88 11.02 -5.33 4.34
CA ASP A 88 9.88 -5.63 3.50
C ASP A 88 8.79 -4.55 3.66
N VAL A 89 8.15 -4.20 2.55
CA VAL A 89 7.02 -3.29 2.54
C VAL A 89 5.81 -3.97 1.93
N PHE A 90 4.74 -4.10 2.72
CA PHE A 90 3.44 -4.52 2.24
C PHE A 90 2.69 -3.32 1.66
N VAL A 91 2.20 -3.44 0.43
CA VAL A 91 1.48 -2.37 -0.27
C VAL A 91 0.07 -2.79 -0.66
N VAL A 92 -0.84 -1.82 -0.61
CA VAL A 92 -2.21 -1.95 -1.13
C VAL A 92 -2.64 -0.63 -1.77
N ALA A 93 -3.47 -0.67 -2.80
CA ALA A 93 -4.02 0.56 -3.36
C ALA A 93 -5.15 1.12 -2.48
N CYS A 94 -5.29 2.45 -2.47
CA CYS A 94 -6.35 3.13 -1.70
C CYS A 94 -7.77 2.83 -2.20
N ASP A 95 -7.93 2.32 -3.43
CA ASP A 95 -9.22 2.04 -4.06
C ASP A 95 -9.59 0.55 -4.07
N MET A 96 -8.99 -0.26 -3.17
CA MET A 96 -9.28 -1.68 -3.00
C MET A 96 -10.24 -1.94 -1.83
N PRO A 97 -11.58 -1.99 -2.03
CA PRO A 97 -12.59 -2.06 -0.96
C PRO A 97 -12.73 -3.42 -0.27
N LEU A 98 -12.26 -4.49 -0.91
CA LEU A 98 -12.52 -5.88 -0.52
C LEU A 98 -11.32 -6.58 0.11
N VAL A 99 -10.28 -5.84 0.47
CA VAL A 99 -9.09 -6.39 1.14
C VAL A 99 -9.51 -7.05 2.46
N LYS A 100 -9.01 -8.27 2.70
CA LYS A 100 -9.29 -9.03 3.92
C LYS A 100 -8.00 -9.30 4.67
N LYS A 101 -8.08 -9.30 6.00
CA LYS A 101 -6.97 -9.63 6.90
C LYS A 101 -6.27 -10.95 6.51
N GLY A 102 -7.05 -12.00 6.22
CA GLY A 102 -6.50 -13.29 5.81
C GLY A 102 -5.64 -13.26 4.55
N LEU A 103 -5.99 -12.43 3.55
CA LEU A 103 -5.18 -12.25 2.34
C LEU A 103 -3.86 -11.53 2.66
N VAL A 104 -3.93 -10.47 3.48
CA VAL A 104 -2.76 -9.70 3.91
C VAL A 104 -1.76 -10.61 4.65
N GLU A 105 -2.26 -11.38 5.61
CA GLU A 105 -1.44 -12.33 6.36
C GLU A 105 -0.89 -13.46 5.48
N PHE A 106 -1.70 -13.97 4.53
CA PHE A 106 -1.26 -15.02 3.61
C PHE A 106 -0.06 -14.56 2.76
N ILE A 107 -0.14 -13.37 2.17
CA ILE A 107 0.98 -12.80 1.40
C ILE A 107 2.19 -12.59 2.31
N ALA A 108 2.01 -11.96 3.48
CA ALA A 108 3.10 -11.64 4.39
C ALA A 108 3.83 -12.89 4.91
N ARG A 109 3.13 -14.01 5.15
CA ARG A 109 3.74 -15.27 5.60
C ARG A 109 4.64 -15.92 4.54
N ASN A 110 4.43 -15.61 3.26
CA ASN A 110 5.17 -16.19 2.14
C ASN A 110 6.32 -15.31 1.63
N GLN A 111 6.60 -14.17 2.28
CA GLN A 111 7.57 -13.18 1.77
C GLN A 111 9.03 -13.66 1.73
N SER A 112 9.41 -14.57 2.63
CA SER A 112 10.81 -14.89 2.90
C SER A 112 11.51 -15.51 1.68
N GLY A 113 12.70 -15.01 1.36
CA GLY A 113 13.54 -15.52 0.27
C GLY A 113 13.21 -14.96 -1.12
N TYR A 114 12.25 -14.04 -1.22
CA TYR A 114 11.84 -13.43 -2.49
C TYR A 114 12.02 -11.91 -2.46
N ASP A 115 12.16 -11.31 -3.65
CA ASP A 115 12.21 -9.85 -3.79
C ASP A 115 10.81 -9.23 -3.87
N ALA A 116 9.81 -10.02 -4.29
CA ALA A 116 8.41 -9.64 -4.23
C ALA A 116 7.51 -10.87 -4.13
N VAL A 117 6.40 -10.75 -3.39
CA VAL A 117 5.32 -11.73 -3.36
C VAL A 117 4.01 -11.02 -3.63
N VAL A 118 3.34 -11.46 -4.70
CA VAL A 118 2.13 -10.85 -5.25
C VAL A 118 1.08 -11.92 -5.54
N ALA A 119 -0.19 -11.52 -5.58
CA ALA A 119 -1.26 -12.44 -5.91
C ALA A 119 -1.32 -12.71 -7.43
N VAL A 120 -1.76 -13.91 -7.80
CA VAL A 120 -2.17 -14.24 -9.16
C VAL A 120 -3.65 -14.59 -9.14
N TYR A 121 -4.44 -13.93 -9.97
CA TYR A 121 -5.88 -14.14 -10.04
C TYR A 121 -6.32 -14.25 -11.51
N GLY A 122 -6.99 -15.34 -11.87
CA GLY A 122 -7.41 -15.60 -13.25
C GLY A 122 -6.24 -15.65 -14.25
N GLY A 123 -5.07 -16.12 -13.82
CA GLY A 123 -3.84 -16.14 -14.64
C GLY A 123 -3.13 -14.79 -14.77
N MET A 124 -3.69 -13.71 -14.21
CA MET A 124 -3.11 -12.38 -14.24
C MET A 124 -2.38 -12.07 -12.94
N VAL A 125 -1.17 -11.55 -13.05
CA VAL A 125 -0.42 -11.02 -11.91
C VAL A 125 -1.13 -9.76 -11.40
N GLN A 126 -1.33 -9.70 -10.08
CA GLN A 126 -1.87 -8.56 -9.37
C GLN A 126 -0.74 -7.94 -8.54
N PRO A 127 -0.04 -6.90 -9.05
CA PRO A 127 1.06 -6.27 -8.31
C PRO A 127 0.61 -5.72 -6.94
N LEU A 128 -0.67 -5.39 -6.81
CA LEU A 128 -1.29 -4.93 -5.58
C LEU A 128 -2.52 -5.81 -5.26
N PRO A 129 -2.77 -6.16 -3.99
CA PRO A 129 -1.84 -6.04 -2.87
C PRO A 129 -0.62 -6.97 -3.04
N GLY A 130 0.51 -6.57 -2.47
CA GLY A 130 1.76 -7.32 -2.56
C GLY A 130 2.76 -6.91 -1.49
N ILE A 131 3.81 -7.70 -1.30
CA ILE A 131 4.94 -7.36 -0.43
C ILE A 131 6.22 -7.34 -1.25
N TYR A 132 7.05 -6.33 -1.01
CA TYR A 132 8.26 -6.07 -1.77
C TYR A 132 9.43 -5.95 -0.79
N ASN A 133 10.52 -6.65 -1.08
CA ASN A 133 11.75 -6.58 -0.31
C ASN A 133 12.61 -5.41 -0.80
N ARG A 134 13.38 -4.80 0.10
CA ARG A 134 14.33 -3.74 -0.22
C ARG A 134 15.36 -4.14 -1.28
N ARG A 135 15.72 -5.43 -1.37
CA ARG A 135 16.61 -5.97 -2.42
C ARG A 135 16.05 -5.84 -3.84
N ALA A 136 14.74 -5.59 -3.99
CA ALA A 136 14.14 -5.29 -5.28
C ALA A 136 14.59 -3.91 -5.85
N ILE A 137 15.22 -3.07 -5.03
CA ILE A 137 15.82 -1.81 -5.48
C ILE A 137 17.21 -2.13 -6.06
N PRO A 138 17.53 -1.64 -7.28
CA PRO A 138 18.87 -1.77 -7.87
C PRO A 138 20.01 -1.15 -7.07
#